data_AF-A0A1V6IYQ0-F1
#
_entry.id   AF-A0A1V6IYQ0-F1
#
_cell.length_a   1.000
_cell.length_b   1.000
_cell.length_c   1.000
_cell.angle_alpha   90.00
_cell.angle_beta   90.00
_cell.angle_gamma   90.00
#
_symmetry.space_group_name_H-M   'P 1'
#
loop_
_entity.id
_entity.type
_entity.pdbx_description
1 polymer ?
#
loop_
_entity_poly.entity_id
_entity_poly.type
_entity_poly.pdbx_seq_one_letter_code
_entity_poly.pdbx_strand_id
1 'polypeptide(L)'
;MSGNKPTVTYKYSRLTFKKDKIEPLKDDEYFRVVTHEGTFQMSKSDFYTVFKNVTKSRAYKKDGLYNYVKVPQRALQYLVDNTSNVTTQKQNITGLHYSLPDFLVNQCTLQEYKKWLHRKAFAHFKRDSDRGMKNISCSSYKKAIHEAVLNGGQHDAYTGEQLNWKLISKYRNEEARVGGRQYKKKFWYLPTVDHYDNNRENPTFKICAWKTNDCKNDLTLNEFLEVCEKVLNHNKNKIK
;
A
#
# COMPACT_ATOMS: atom_id res chain seq x y z
N MET A 1 28.64 16.00 -20.15
CA MET A 1 28.96 14.61 -20.52
C MET A 1 27.65 13.86 -20.66
N SER A 2 27.41 13.32 -21.85
CA SER A 2 26.17 12.65 -22.28
C SER A 2 25.81 11.48 -21.38
N GLY A 3 24.66 11.53 -20.71
CA GLY A 3 24.09 10.33 -20.08
C GLY A 3 23.86 9.27 -21.17
N ASN A 4 24.49 8.10 -21.04
CA ASN A 4 24.50 7.08 -22.10
C ASN A 4 23.07 6.78 -22.58
N LYS A 5 22.79 7.14 -23.85
CA LYS A 5 21.48 6.95 -24.47
C LYS A 5 21.22 5.45 -24.65
N PRO A 6 20.06 4.92 -24.24
CA PRO A 6 19.77 3.50 -24.41
C PRO A 6 19.56 3.17 -25.90
N THR A 7 20.21 2.11 -26.37
CA THR A 7 20.04 1.56 -27.72
C THR A 7 18.63 1.01 -27.91
N VAL A 8 18.03 0.44 -26.86
CA VAL A 8 16.65 -0.04 -26.87
C VAL A 8 15.90 0.40 -25.62
N THR A 9 14.65 0.83 -25.78
CA THR A 9 13.74 1.16 -24.68
C THR A 9 12.42 0.43 -24.86
N TYR A 10 11.90 -0.19 -23.81
CA TYR A 10 10.57 -0.81 -23.84
C TYR A 10 9.82 -0.65 -22.52
N LYS A 11 8.48 -0.71 -22.59
CA LYS A 11 7.58 -0.61 -21.44
C LYS A 11 7.09 -1.99 -21.01
N TYR A 12 6.93 -2.19 -19.71
CA TYR A 12 6.28 -3.36 -19.14
C TYR A 12 5.70 -3.07 -17.76
N SER A 13 4.71 -3.84 -17.30
CA SER A 13 4.09 -3.59 -15.99
C SER A 13 5.07 -3.74 -14.82
N ARG A 14 5.96 -4.74 -14.87
CA ARG A 14 7.02 -4.97 -13.88
C ARG A 14 8.40 -5.03 -14.53
N LEU A 15 9.46 -4.98 -13.73
CA LEU A 15 10.83 -5.16 -14.24
C LEU A 15 10.95 -6.50 -14.96
N THR A 16 11.10 -6.43 -16.28
CA THR A 16 11.03 -7.57 -17.19
C THR A 16 12.20 -7.53 -18.16
N PHE A 17 12.94 -8.62 -18.24
CA PHE A 17 14.07 -8.78 -19.15
C PHE A 17 13.62 -9.58 -20.38
N LYS A 18 13.78 -8.97 -21.55
CA LYS A 18 13.36 -9.50 -22.86
C LYS A 18 14.59 -9.93 -23.66
N LYS A 19 14.72 -11.22 -23.91
CA LYS A 19 15.87 -11.81 -24.62
C LYS A 19 16.01 -11.22 -26.03
N ASP A 20 14.91 -11.10 -26.76
CA ASP A 20 14.87 -10.53 -28.11
C ASP A 20 15.31 -9.05 -28.17
N LYS A 21 15.28 -8.34 -27.03
CA LYS A 21 15.73 -6.95 -26.93
C LYS A 21 17.15 -6.81 -26.39
N ILE A 22 17.60 -7.73 -25.54
CA ILE A 22 18.88 -7.62 -24.82
C ILE A 22 19.99 -8.39 -25.56
N GLU A 23 19.72 -9.58 -26.09
CA GLU A 23 20.76 -10.40 -26.74
C GLU A 23 21.39 -9.75 -27.97
N PRO A 24 20.68 -8.99 -28.82
CA PRO A 24 21.29 -8.34 -29.98
C PRO A 24 22.28 -7.22 -29.63
N LEU A 25 22.29 -6.74 -28.39
CA LEU A 25 23.14 -5.63 -27.96
C LEU A 25 24.60 -6.07 -27.82
N LYS A 26 25.52 -5.13 -28.01
CA LYS A 26 26.91 -5.27 -27.57
C LYS A 26 27.02 -5.11 -26.05
N ASP A 27 28.13 -5.55 -25.48
CA ASP A 27 28.32 -5.56 -24.02
C ASP A 27 28.28 -4.17 -23.38
N ASP A 28 28.74 -3.15 -24.11
CA ASP A 28 28.76 -1.74 -23.72
C ASP A 28 27.46 -0.98 -24.06
N GLU A 29 26.54 -1.60 -24.81
CA GLU A 29 25.27 -0.99 -25.18
C GLU A 29 24.23 -1.10 -24.06
N TYR A 30 23.41 -0.05 -23.95
CA TYR A 30 22.43 0.10 -22.88
C TYR A 30 21.02 -0.24 -23.34
N PHE A 31 20.25 -0.87 -22.48
CA PHE A 31 18.80 -0.99 -22.64
C PHE A 31 18.06 -0.35 -21.48
N ARG A 32 16.82 0.07 -21.74
CA ARG A 32 15.95 0.72 -20.77
C ARG A 32 14.59 0.02 -20.66
N VAL A 33 14.21 -0.28 -19.44
CA VAL A 33 12.91 -0.87 -19.09
C VAL A 33 12.10 0.16 -18.30
N VAL A 34 11.00 0.63 -18.89
CA VAL A 34 10.09 1.57 -18.25
C VAL A 34 8.95 0.79 -17.61
N THR A 35 8.76 0.95 -16.30
CA THR A 35 7.72 0.28 -15.51
C THR A 35 6.96 1.26 -14.65
N HIS A 36 5.86 0.83 -14.02
CA HIS A 36 5.18 1.67 -13.03
C HIS A 36 6.00 1.85 -11.73
N GLU A 37 6.98 0.97 -11.46
CA GLU A 37 7.86 1.05 -10.28
C GLU A 37 9.12 1.89 -10.54
N GLY A 38 9.36 2.31 -11.77
CA GLY A 38 10.55 3.07 -12.16
C GLY A 38 11.07 2.74 -13.55
N THR A 39 12.03 3.55 -14.01
CA THR A 39 12.75 3.34 -15.28
C THR A 39 14.14 2.79 -14.96
N PHE A 40 14.46 1.61 -15.48
CA PHE A 40 15.74 0.96 -15.22
C PHE A 40 16.59 0.96 -16.49
N GLN A 41 17.84 1.38 -16.41
CA GLN A 41 18.78 1.36 -17.52
C GLN A 41 20.10 0.73 -17.09
N MET A 42 20.56 -0.25 -17.87
CA MET A 42 21.84 -0.94 -17.62
C MET A 42 22.47 -1.36 -18.95
N SER A 43 23.79 -1.57 -18.95
CA SER A 43 24.47 -2.18 -20.08
C SER A 43 24.14 -3.68 -20.17
N LYS A 44 24.37 -4.29 -21.33
CA LYS A 44 24.27 -5.76 -21.44
C LYS A 44 25.28 -6.43 -20.50
N SER A 45 26.51 -5.95 -20.42
CA SER A 45 27.52 -6.52 -19.51
C SER A 45 27.07 -6.51 -18.03
N ASP A 46 26.50 -5.39 -17.58
CA ASP A 46 25.93 -5.24 -16.24
C ASP A 46 24.79 -6.23 -15.98
N PHE A 47 23.92 -6.43 -16.99
CA PHE A 47 22.84 -7.39 -16.91
C PHE A 47 23.35 -8.81 -16.67
N TYR A 48 24.35 -9.27 -17.45
CA TYR A 48 24.92 -10.61 -17.26
C TYR A 48 25.66 -10.76 -15.93
N THR A 49 26.30 -9.69 -15.46
CA THR A 49 27.06 -9.69 -14.22
C THR A 49 26.15 -9.73 -13.00
N VAL A 50 25.16 -8.84 -12.93
CA VAL A 50 24.32 -8.65 -11.74
C VAL A 50 23.10 -9.58 -11.72
N PHE A 51 22.56 -9.96 -12.87
CA PHE A 51 21.36 -10.78 -13.00
C PHE A 51 21.65 -12.20 -13.50
N LYS A 52 22.74 -12.82 -13.01
CA LYS A 52 23.11 -14.22 -13.33
C LYS A 52 21.98 -15.23 -13.11
N ASN A 53 21.10 -15.01 -12.14
CA ASN A 53 19.93 -15.86 -11.92
C ASN A 53 18.90 -15.75 -13.06
N VAL A 54 18.80 -14.59 -13.73
CA VAL A 54 17.94 -14.38 -14.89
C VAL A 54 18.54 -15.09 -16.08
N THR A 55 19.80 -14.80 -16.41
CA THR A 55 20.48 -15.39 -17.58
C THR A 55 20.63 -16.89 -17.48
N LYS A 56 20.69 -17.46 -16.26
CA LYS A 56 20.68 -18.91 -16.02
C LYS A 56 19.29 -19.55 -16.01
N SER A 57 18.22 -18.78 -15.88
CA SER A 57 16.86 -19.30 -15.74
C SER A 57 16.32 -19.92 -17.04
N ARG A 58 15.43 -20.91 -16.90
CA ARG A 58 14.69 -21.47 -18.05
C ARG A 58 13.85 -20.42 -18.77
N ALA A 59 13.17 -19.56 -18.00
CA ALA A 59 12.26 -18.53 -18.50
C ALA A 59 12.98 -17.54 -19.44
N TYR A 60 14.18 -17.10 -19.07
CA TYR A 60 14.96 -16.24 -19.96
C TYR A 60 15.55 -17.03 -21.14
N LYS A 61 16.16 -18.20 -20.90
CA LYS A 61 16.87 -18.96 -21.95
C LYS A 61 15.96 -19.50 -23.04
N LYS A 62 14.85 -20.14 -22.64
CA LYS A 62 13.90 -20.83 -23.53
C LYS A 62 12.72 -19.94 -23.91
N ASP A 63 12.09 -19.29 -22.93
CA ASP A 63 10.85 -18.55 -23.14
C ASP A 63 11.12 -17.08 -23.54
N GLY A 64 12.38 -16.64 -23.47
CA GLY A 64 12.81 -15.30 -23.88
C GLY A 64 12.36 -14.16 -22.96
N LEU A 65 11.72 -14.48 -21.83
CA LEU A 65 11.09 -13.51 -20.96
C LEU A 65 11.30 -13.87 -19.49
N TYR A 66 11.83 -12.92 -18.71
CA TYR A 66 11.91 -13.07 -17.26
C TYR A 66 11.26 -11.88 -16.57
N ASN A 67 10.25 -12.15 -15.73
CA ASN A 67 9.50 -11.14 -14.99
C ASN A 67 9.79 -11.24 -13.49
N TYR A 68 10.15 -10.11 -12.88
CA TYR A 68 10.19 -10.01 -11.43
C TYR A 68 8.82 -9.64 -10.88
N VAL A 69 8.32 -10.45 -9.94
CA VAL A 69 7.09 -10.13 -9.19
C VAL A 69 7.28 -8.90 -8.29
N LYS A 70 8.49 -8.72 -7.75
CA LYS A 70 8.94 -7.53 -7.00
C LYS A 70 10.30 -7.11 -7.52
N VAL A 71 10.54 -5.82 -7.73
CA VAL A 71 11.86 -5.32 -8.12
C VAL A 71 12.91 -5.77 -7.09
N PRO A 72 13.96 -6.48 -7.52
CA PRO A 72 15.01 -6.94 -6.62
C PRO A 72 15.91 -5.76 -6.22
N GLN A 73 16.44 -5.77 -4.98
CA GLN A 73 17.28 -4.68 -4.45
C GLN A 73 18.46 -4.31 -5.38
N ARG A 74 19.10 -5.29 -6.01
CA ARG A 74 20.21 -5.09 -6.96
C ARG A 74 19.83 -4.37 -8.26
N ALA A 75 18.54 -4.28 -8.59
CA ALA A 75 18.09 -3.52 -9.75
C ALA A 75 18.02 -2.02 -9.48
N LEU A 76 17.99 -1.61 -8.21
CA LEU A 76 17.81 -0.22 -7.82
C LEU A 76 18.99 0.67 -8.21
N GLN A 77 20.20 0.11 -8.32
CA GLN A 77 21.38 0.83 -8.82
C GLN A 77 21.26 1.25 -10.29
N TYR A 78 20.31 0.68 -11.02
CA TYR A 78 20.06 0.98 -12.44
C TYR A 78 18.84 1.87 -12.64
N LEU A 79 18.24 2.40 -11.58
CA LEU A 79 17.11 3.32 -11.67
C LEU A 79 17.58 4.65 -12.27
N VAL A 80 16.91 5.13 -13.32
CA VAL A 80 17.17 6.42 -13.97
C VAL A 80 16.01 7.37 -13.66
N ASP A 81 16.30 8.45 -12.95
CA ASP A 81 15.34 9.53 -12.73
C ASP A 81 15.16 10.33 -14.03
N ASN A 82 13.91 10.49 -14.46
CA ASN A 82 13.55 11.33 -15.61
C ASN A 82 13.50 12.81 -15.20
N THR A 83 14.61 13.41 -14.78
CA THR A 83 14.76 14.88 -14.77
C THR A 83 16.20 15.32 -14.53
N SER A 84 16.72 16.15 -15.43
CA SER A 84 17.94 16.92 -15.22
C SER A 84 17.68 18.06 -14.22
N ASN A 85 18.64 18.26 -13.30
CA ASN A 85 18.86 19.41 -12.41
C ASN A 85 17.78 19.73 -11.35
N VAL A 86 18.08 19.49 -10.07
CA VAL A 86 18.53 20.51 -9.09
C VAL A 86 19.15 19.79 -7.88
N THR A 87 20.37 20.18 -7.57
CA THR A 87 21.11 19.91 -6.34
C THR A 87 20.26 20.29 -5.13
N THR A 88 19.85 19.33 -4.30
CA THR A 88 19.80 19.37 -2.82
C THR A 88 19.21 18.05 -2.35
N GLN A 89 19.99 17.34 -1.53
CA GLN A 89 19.62 16.22 -0.65
C GLN A 89 18.26 15.53 -0.93
N LYS A 90 18.29 14.30 -1.47
CA LYS A 90 17.26 13.30 -1.20
C LYS A 90 17.80 11.90 -1.36
N GLN A 91 18.23 11.36 -0.22
CA GLN A 91 18.39 9.93 -0.01
C GLN A 91 17.03 9.23 -0.27
N ASN A 92 17.08 8.03 -0.87
CA ASN A 92 16.05 6.96 -0.82
C ASN A 92 14.79 7.04 -1.69
N ILE A 93 14.87 6.88 -3.02
CA ILE A 93 13.66 6.72 -3.89
C ILE A 93 13.16 5.26 -3.99
N THR A 94 13.55 4.37 -3.07
CA THR A 94 13.08 2.97 -3.06
C THR A 94 12.29 2.61 -1.80
N GLY A 95 12.06 3.59 -0.92
CA GLY A 95 11.27 3.47 0.32
C GLY A 95 9.99 4.31 0.39
N LEU A 96 9.76 5.23 -0.56
CA LEU A 96 8.77 6.31 -0.43
C LEU A 96 7.30 5.96 -0.75
N HIS A 97 7.00 4.79 -1.30
CA HIS A 97 5.60 4.42 -1.51
C HIS A 97 4.96 4.09 -0.14
N TYR A 98 4.02 4.95 0.30
CA TYR A 98 3.43 4.97 1.65
C TYR A 98 4.46 5.27 2.75
N SER A 99 4.98 6.51 2.76
CA SER A 99 5.78 7.03 3.87
C SER A 99 4.98 7.02 5.17
N LEU A 100 5.69 6.97 6.31
CA LEU A 100 5.06 7.09 7.62
C LEU A 100 4.60 8.54 7.77
N PRO A 101 3.30 8.82 7.99
CA PRO A 101 2.83 10.16 8.32
C PRO A 101 3.49 10.69 9.60
N ASP A 102 3.71 11.99 9.68
CA ASP A 102 4.45 12.61 10.80
C ASP A 102 3.82 12.33 12.16
N PHE A 103 2.48 12.33 12.24
CA PHE A 103 1.76 12.03 13.49
C PHE A 103 1.88 10.56 13.94
N LEU A 104 2.38 9.67 13.07
CA LEU A 104 2.67 8.27 13.41
C LEU A 104 4.10 8.04 13.88
N VAL A 105 4.97 9.04 13.75
CA VAL A 105 6.31 9.00 14.34
C VAL A 105 6.17 8.75 15.85
N ASN A 106 6.95 7.80 16.37
CA ASN A 106 6.88 7.30 17.75
C ASN A 106 5.57 6.59 18.18
N GLN A 107 4.60 6.44 17.28
CA GLN A 107 3.40 5.63 17.51
C GLN A 107 3.56 4.21 16.94
N CYS A 108 4.21 4.08 15.79
CA CYS A 108 4.53 2.79 15.19
C CYS A 108 5.72 2.91 14.23
N THR A 109 6.25 1.78 13.80
CA THR A 109 7.30 1.72 12.77
C THR A 109 6.69 1.79 11.36
N LEU A 110 7.48 2.24 10.38
CA LEU A 110 7.11 2.21 8.96
C LEU A 110 6.68 0.80 8.50
N GLN A 111 7.33 -0.25 9.02
CA GLN A 111 6.99 -1.63 8.67
C GLN A 111 5.63 -2.06 9.22
N GLU A 112 5.33 -1.72 10.48
CA GLU A 112 4.02 -1.98 11.09
C GLU A 112 2.91 -1.23 10.36
N TYR A 113 3.16 0.03 9.99
CA TYR A 113 2.24 0.84 9.20
C TYR A 113 1.97 0.20 7.82
N LYS A 114 3.02 -0.13 7.06
CA LYS A 114 2.89 -0.79 5.74
C LYS A 114 2.16 -2.13 5.83
N LYS A 115 2.39 -2.89 6.92
CA LYS A 115 1.70 -4.16 7.20
C LYS A 115 0.22 -3.94 7.49
N TRP A 116 -0.12 -2.95 8.32
CA TRP A 116 -1.50 -2.57 8.61
C TRP A 116 -2.22 -2.12 7.34
N LEU A 117 -1.62 -1.21 6.57
CA LEU A 117 -2.18 -0.67 5.33
C LEU A 117 -2.47 -1.77 4.32
N HIS A 118 -1.53 -2.70 4.12
CA HIS A 118 -1.73 -3.82 3.22
C HIS A 118 -2.86 -4.74 3.66
N ARG A 119 -2.94 -5.09 4.95
CA ARG A 119 -3.99 -5.97 5.46
C ARG A 119 -5.38 -5.35 5.30
N LYS A 120 -5.52 -4.06 5.63
CA LYS A 120 -6.79 -3.35 5.47
C LYS A 120 -7.20 -3.29 4.00
N ALA A 121 -6.31 -2.81 3.13
CA ALA A 121 -6.57 -2.75 1.69
C ALA A 121 -6.93 -4.12 1.09
N PHE A 122 -6.20 -5.18 1.46
CA PHE A 122 -6.44 -6.52 0.94
C PHE A 122 -7.78 -7.10 1.40
N ALA A 123 -8.17 -6.89 2.66
CA ALA A 123 -9.44 -7.38 3.18
C ALA A 123 -10.64 -6.76 2.44
N HIS A 124 -10.61 -5.43 2.22
CA HIS A 124 -11.66 -4.74 1.47
C HIS A 124 -11.64 -5.13 -0.02
N PHE A 125 -10.47 -5.12 -0.67
CA PHE A 125 -10.33 -5.59 -2.05
C PHE A 125 -10.90 -6.99 -2.25
N LYS A 126 -10.58 -7.93 -1.34
CA LYS A 126 -11.06 -9.31 -1.44
C LYS A 126 -12.58 -9.38 -1.29
N ARG A 127 -13.14 -8.70 -0.28
CA ARG A 127 -14.59 -8.62 -0.05
C ARG A 127 -15.33 -8.10 -1.28
N ASP A 128 -14.84 -7.03 -1.88
CA ASP A 128 -15.50 -6.36 -3.00
C ASP A 128 -15.28 -7.10 -4.33
N SER A 129 -14.13 -7.75 -4.49
CA SER A 129 -13.89 -8.69 -5.58
C SER A 129 -14.86 -9.88 -5.52
N ASP A 130 -15.12 -10.42 -4.33
CA ASP A 130 -16.04 -11.55 -4.15
C ASP A 130 -17.50 -11.14 -4.43
N ARG A 131 -17.82 -9.83 -4.33
CA ARG A 131 -19.11 -9.23 -4.73
C ARG A 131 -19.22 -8.92 -6.22
N GLY A 132 -18.22 -9.28 -7.03
CA GLY A 132 -18.25 -9.13 -8.48
C GLY A 132 -17.87 -7.73 -8.99
N MET A 133 -17.29 -6.87 -8.14
CA MET A 133 -16.83 -5.56 -8.58
C MET A 133 -15.67 -5.68 -9.57
N LYS A 134 -15.78 -4.99 -10.71
CA LYS A 134 -14.77 -4.96 -11.78
C LYS A 134 -13.88 -3.73 -11.63
N ASN A 135 -12.69 -3.76 -12.24
CA ASN A 135 -11.73 -2.64 -12.28
C ASN A 135 -11.16 -2.20 -10.91
N ILE A 136 -11.28 -3.02 -9.87
CA ILE A 136 -10.66 -2.76 -8.57
C ILE A 136 -9.26 -3.36 -8.44
N SER A 137 -8.40 -2.75 -7.64
CA SER A 137 -7.07 -3.29 -7.34
C SER A 137 -6.69 -3.10 -5.88
N CYS A 138 -5.92 -4.04 -5.32
CA CYS A 138 -5.38 -3.86 -3.97
C CYS A 138 -4.51 -2.59 -3.86
N SER A 139 -3.86 -2.16 -4.96
CA SER A 139 -3.06 -0.94 -4.98
C SER A 139 -3.91 0.33 -4.83
N SER A 140 -5.05 0.41 -5.53
CA SER A 140 -5.96 1.57 -5.42
C SER A 140 -6.55 1.68 -4.02
N TYR A 141 -6.89 0.56 -3.38
CA TYR A 141 -7.36 0.54 -1.99
C TYR A 141 -6.27 1.01 -1.01
N LYS A 142 -5.01 0.58 -1.20
CA LYS A 142 -3.90 1.08 -0.37
C LYS A 142 -3.72 2.60 -0.54
N LYS A 143 -3.84 3.13 -1.76
CA LYS A 143 -3.75 4.56 -2.02
C LYS A 143 -4.86 5.32 -1.31
N ALA A 144 -6.12 4.92 -1.52
CA ALA A 144 -7.28 5.57 -0.91
C ALA A 144 -7.25 5.51 0.62
N ILE A 145 -6.85 4.37 1.21
CA ILE A 145 -6.69 4.26 2.66
C ILE A 145 -5.53 5.13 3.16
N HIS A 146 -4.40 5.19 2.46
CA HIS A 146 -3.27 6.05 2.86
C HIS A 146 -3.66 7.53 2.80
N GLU A 147 -4.38 7.96 1.77
CA GLU A 147 -4.93 9.31 1.66
C GLU A 147 -5.91 9.60 2.81
N ALA A 148 -6.77 8.64 3.18
CA ALA A 148 -7.64 8.79 4.36
C ALA A 148 -6.83 8.92 5.68
N VAL A 149 -5.70 8.23 5.81
CA VAL A 149 -4.79 8.38 6.95
C VAL A 149 -4.17 9.78 6.97
N LEU A 150 -3.71 10.29 5.83
CA LEU A 150 -3.18 11.66 5.74
C LEU A 150 -4.25 12.71 6.03
N ASN A 151 -5.49 12.45 5.62
CA ASN A 151 -6.64 13.33 5.79
C ASN A 151 -7.37 13.10 7.13
N GLY A 152 -6.64 13.17 8.24
CA GLY A 152 -7.25 13.13 9.58
C GLY A 152 -7.18 11.79 10.30
N GLY A 153 -6.31 10.86 9.87
CA GLY A 153 -6.17 9.53 10.47
C GLY A 153 -5.65 9.52 11.91
N GLN A 154 -5.31 10.66 12.50
CA GLN A 154 -4.99 10.76 13.92
C GLN A 154 -6.24 10.66 14.82
N HIS A 155 -7.42 11.02 14.32
CA HIS A 155 -8.68 11.01 15.06
C HIS A 155 -9.69 10.05 14.43
N ASP A 156 -10.64 9.58 15.23
CA ASP A 156 -11.83 8.90 14.76
C ASP A 156 -12.67 9.87 13.91
N ALA A 157 -12.95 9.51 12.66
CA ALA A 157 -13.69 10.37 11.74
C ALA A 157 -15.14 10.68 12.17
N TYR A 158 -15.71 9.93 13.11
CA TYR A 158 -17.09 10.06 13.56
C TYR A 158 -17.20 10.67 14.96
N THR A 159 -16.29 10.32 15.88
CA THR A 159 -16.34 10.79 17.27
C THR A 159 -15.32 11.89 17.57
N GLY A 160 -14.32 12.09 16.71
CA GLY A 160 -13.20 13.02 16.94
C GLY A 160 -12.18 12.53 17.99
N GLU A 161 -12.38 11.34 18.58
CA GLU A 161 -11.48 10.81 19.61
C GLU A 161 -10.12 10.41 19.02
N GLN A 162 -9.05 10.60 19.79
CA GLN A 162 -7.70 10.22 19.39
C GLN A 162 -7.58 8.71 19.16
N LEU A 163 -7.06 8.32 17.99
CA LEU A 163 -6.77 6.92 17.67
C LEU A 163 -5.42 6.50 18.27
N ASN A 164 -5.36 5.23 18.70
CA ASN A 164 -4.16 4.66 19.29
C ASN A 164 -3.43 3.77 18.28
N TRP A 165 -2.58 4.41 17.49
CA TRP A 165 -1.76 3.76 16.47
C TRP A 165 -0.70 2.80 17.04
N LYS A 166 -0.38 2.88 18.33
CA LYS A 166 0.47 1.89 19.00
C LYS A 166 -0.18 0.51 19.05
N LEU A 167 -1.48 0.37 18.79
CA LEU A 167 -2.19 -0.91 18.84
C LEU A 167 -2.08 -1.73 17.55
N ILE A 168 -1.64 -1.13 16.44
CA ILE A 168 -1.55 -1.85 15.17
C ILE A 168 -0.62 -3.05 15.29
N SER A 169 -0.95 -4.15 14.60
CA SER A 169 -0.20 -5.41 14.64
C SER A 169 -0.11 -6.12 16.01
N LYS A 170 -0.74 -5.58 17.07
CA LYS A 170 -0.72 -6.17 18.43
C LYS A 170 -1.90 -7.10 18.74
N TYR A 171 -3.01 -7.01 18.00
CA TYR A 171 -4.16 -7.91 18.23
C TYR A 171 -3.79 -9.37 17.95
N ARG A 172 -4.18 -10.28 18.84
CA ARG A 172 -3.96 -11.73 18.76
C ARG A 172 -5.29 -12.49 18.86
N ASN A 173 -5.58 -13.31 17.86
CA ASN A 173 -6.83 -14.09 17.80
C ASN A 173 -6.93 -15.12 18.93
N GLU A 174 -5.81 -15.73 19.32
CA GLU A 174 -5.75 -16.71 20.41
C GLU A 174 -6.12 -16.08 21.75
N GLU A 175 -5.51 -14.94 22.08
CA GLU A 175 -5.83 -14.16 23.28
C GLU A 175 -7.28 -13.66 23.26
N ALA A 176 -7.79 -13.27 22.09
CA ALA A 176 -9.19 -12.88 21.94
C ALA A 176 -10.17 -14.04 22.20
N ARG A 177 -9.80 -15.27 21.84
CA ARG A 177 -10.62 -16.46 22.10
C ARG A 177 -10.73 -16.76 23.60
N VAL A 178 -9.66 -16.49 24.35
CA VAL A 178 -9.61 -16.71 25.81
C VAL A 178 -10.22 -15.54 26.57
N GLY A 179 -9.77 -14.31 26.30
CA GLY A 179 -10.16 -13.12 27.05
C GLY A 179 -11.45 -12.44 26.58
N GLY A 180 -12.04 -12.91 25.48
CA GLY A 180 -13.37 -12.52 25.00
C GLY A 180 -13.57 -10.99 24.90
N ARG A 181 -14.68 -10.51 25.47
CA ARG A 181 -15.06 -9.08 25.42
C ARG A 181 -14.01 -8.20 26.10
N GLN A 182 -13.48 -8.60 27.26
CA GLN A 182 -12.52 -7.79 28.01
C GLN A 182 -11.20 -7.61 27.25
N TYR A 183 -10.76 -8.65 26.53
CA TYR A 183 -9.62 -8.53 25.63
C TYR A 183 -9.87 -7.52 24.51
N LYS A 184 -11.02 -7.64 23.81
CA LYS A 184 -11.36 -6.76 22.70
C LYS A 184 -11.45 -5.28 23.11
N LYS A 185 -11.92 -4.98 24.34
CA LYS A 185 -11.97 -3.61 24.87
C LYS A 185 -10.61 -2.91 24.88
N LYS A 186 -9.51 -3.65 25.08
CA LYS A 186 -8.14 -3.10 25.03
C LYS A 186 -7.77 -2.52 23.65
N PHE A 187 -8.52 -2.89 22.61
CA PHE A 187 -8.31 -2.49 21.22
C PHE A 187 -9.38 -1.53 20.69
N TRP A 188 -10.20 -0.93 21.55
CA TRP A 188 -11.27 -0.02 21.13
C TRP A 188 -10.78 1.12 20.24
N TYR A 189 -9.66 1.75 20.58
CA TYR A 189 -9.04 2.83 19.80
C TYR A 189 -8.05 2.33 18.74
N LEU A 190 -8.04 1.03 18.41
CA LEU A 190 -7.25 0.51 17.31
C LEU A 190 -7.75 1.15 16.00
N PRO A 191 -6.88 1.84 15.23
CA PRO A 191 -7.29 2.39 13.94
C PRO A 191 -7.72 1.29 12.98
N THR A 192 -8.90 1.48 12.41
CA THR A 192 -9.48 0.66 11.34
C THR A 192 -9.97 1.55 10.19
N VAL A 193 -10.49 0.91 9.17
CA VAL A 193 -10.96 1.54 7.94
C VAL A 193 -12.46 1.26 7.82
N ASP A 194 -13.24 2.31 7.60
CA ASP A 194 -14.64 2.25 7.23
C ASP A 194 -14.81 2.66 5.76
N HIS A 195 -15.73 2.00 5.05
CA HIS A 195 -16.04 2.29 3.65
C HIS A 195 -17.14 3.36 3.62
N TYR A 196 -16.80 4.59 3.22
CA TYR A 196 -17.56 5.80 3.54
C TYR A 196 -18.69 6.14 2.55
N ASP A 197 -18.76 5.47 1.41
CA ASP A 197 -19.92 5.50 0.54
C ASP A 197 -20.15 4.12 -0.06
N ASN A 198 -21.39 3.78 -0.39
CA ASN A 198 -21.66 2.56 -1.17
C ASN A 198 -21.24 2.71 -2.65
N ASN A 199 -20.38 3.69 -2.95
CA ASN A 199 -19.87 3.92 -4.30
C ASN A 199 -18.84 2.86 -4.64
N ARG A 200 -19.29 1.87 -5.39
CA ARG A 200 -18.47 0.73 -5.82
C ARG A 200 -17.47 1.11 -6.91
N GLU A 201 -17.65 2.23 -7.60
CA GLU A 201 -16.75 2.64 -8.68
C GLU A 201 -15.54 3.41 -8.16
N ASN A 202 -15.69 4.13 -7.04
CA ASN A 202 -14.62 4.88 -6.42
C ASN A 202 -14.67 4.72 -4.89
N PRO A 203 -14.04 3.67 -4.34
CA PRO A 203 -14.14 3.35 -2.91
C PRO A 203 -13.49 4.46 -2.08
N THR A 204 -14.31 5.16 -1.29
CA THR A 204 -13.83 6.15 -0.33
C THR A 204 -13.71 5.55 1.06
N PHE A 205 -12.69 5.98 1.81
CA PHE A 205 -12.43 5.44 3.14
C PHE A 205 -12.36 6.53 4.19
N LYS A 206 -12.81 6.19 5.40
CA LYS A 206 -12.57 6.96 6.62
C LYS A 206 -11.77 6.11 7.60
N ILE A 207 -10.91 6.77 8.37
CA ILE A 207 -10.21 6.13 9.48
C ILE A 207 -11.03 6.34 10.74
N CYS A 208 -11.31 5.26 11.45
CA CYS A 208 -12.08 5.30 12.68
C CYS A 208 -11.54 4.30 13.69
N ALA A 209 -12.00 4.43 14.94
CA ALA A 209 -11.70 3.49 16.00
C ALA A 209 -12.45 2.19 15.74
N TRP A 210 -11.86 1.07 16.14
CA TRP A 210 -12.51 -0.22 16.01
C TRP A 210 -13.86 -0.27 16.74
N LYS A 211 -13.95 0.33 17.95
CA LYS A 211 -15.24 0.44 18.66
C LYS A 211 -16.32 1.13 17.82
N THR A 212 -15.96 2.22 17.15
CA THR A 212 -16.89 3.05 16.37
C THR A 212 -17.32 2.31 15.13
N ASN A 213 -16.39 1.63 14.45
CA ASN A 213 -16.70 0.80 13.29
C ASN A 213 -17.65 -0.35 13.62
N ASP A 214 -17.45 -1.02 14.77
CA ASP A 214 -18.34 -2.09 15.24
C ASP A 214 -19.74 -1.54 15.60
N CYS A 215 -19.83 -0.32 16.16
CA CYS A 215 -21.10 0.33 16.47
C CYS A 215 -21.85 0.82 15.23
N LYS A 216 -21.15 1.46 14.29
CA LYS A 216 -21.73 1.98 13.05
C LYS A 216 -22.17 0.85 12.13
N ASN A 217 -21.35 -0.21 12.01
CA ASN A 217 -21.61 -1.35 11.14
C ASN A 217 -22.00 -0.88 9.71
N ASP A 218 -23.06 -1.43 9.12
CA ASP A 218 -23.52 -1.10 7.77
C ASP A 218 -24.34 0.20 7.68
N LEU A 219 -24.52 0.95 8.78
CA LEU A 219 -25.27 2.21 8.77
C LEU A 219 -24.50 3.31 8.05
N THR A 220 -25.21 4.17 7.33
CA THR A 220 -24.71 5.48 6.90
C THR A 220 -24.48 6.40 8.10
N LEU A 221 -23.79 7.52 7.89
CA LEU A 221 -23.58 8.51 8.96
C LEU A 221 -24.92 9.02 9.54
N ASN A 222 -25.89 9.35 8.68
CA ASN A 222 -27.18 9.87 9.12
C ASN A 222 -27.96 8.82 9.92
N GLU A 223 -28.02 7.59 9.43
CA GLU A 223 -28.67 6.48 10.16
C GLU A 223 -28.00 6.21 11.52
N PHE A 224 -26.66 6.28 11.57
CA PHE A 224 -25.93 6.11 12.83
C PHE A 224 -26.22 7.25 13.82
N LEU A 225 -26.29 8.50 13.36
CA LEU A 225 -26.66 9.65 14.19
C LEU A 225 -28.10 9.53 14.70
N GLU A 226 -29.05 9.10 13.87
CA GLU A 226 -30.44 8.87 14.28
C GLU A 226 -30.54 7.78 15.36
N VAL A 227 -29.78 6.69 15.23
CA VAL A 227 -29.73 5.64 16.27
C VAL A 227 -29.15 6.20 17.56
N CYS A 228 -28.06 6.97 17.49
CA CYS A 228 -27.47 7.63 18.66
C CYS A 228 -28.49 8.56 19.35
N GLU A 229 -29.22 9.37 18.60
CA GLU A 229 -30.26 10.26 19.13
C GLU A 229 -31.39 9.48 19.81
N LYS A 230 -31.89 8.42 19.17
CA LYS A 230 -32.93 7.53 19.75
C LYS A 230 -32.47 6.90 21.06
N VAL A 231 -31.22 6.40 21.12
CA VAL A 231 -30.63 5.82 22.33
C VAL A 231 -30.53 6.87 23.44
N LEU A 232 -30.03 8.07 23.13
CA LEU A 232 -29.93 9.15 24.11
C LEU A 232 -31.31 9.54 24.63
N ASN A 233 -32.27 9.77 23.74
CA ASN A 233 -33.64 10.14 24.11
C ASN A 233 -34.32 9.10 25.01
N HIS A 234 -34.18 7.80 24.71
CA HIS A 234 -34.75 6.74 25.54
C HIS A 234 -34.12 6.67 26.95
N ASN A 235 -32.85 7.07 27.09
CA ASN A 235 -32.10 6.95 28.34
C ASN A 235 -31.97 8.28 29.11
N LYS A 236 -32.45 9.41 28.57
CA LYS A 236 -32.39 10.74 29.22
C LYS A 236 -32.80 10.74 30.70
N ASN A 237 -33.83 9.97 31.05
CA ASN A 237 -34.34 9.90 32.43
C ASN A 237 -33.72 8.77 33.28
N LYS A 238 -32.96 7.87 32.66
CA LYS A 238 -32.27 6.74 33.30
C LYS A 238 -30.81 7.05 33.66
N ILE A 239 -30.24 8.04 32.97
CA ILE A 239 -28.92 8.61 33.25
C ILE A 239 -29.13 9.75 34.25
N LYS A 240 -29.45 9.40 35.50
CA LYS A 240 -29.40 10.29 36.66
C LYS A 240 -28.53 9.63 37.72
#